data_AF-A0A7K2NXP6-F1
#
_entry.id   AF-A0A7K2NXP6-F1
#
_cell.length_a   1.000
_cell.length_b   1.000
_cell.length_c   1.000
_cell.angle_alpha   90.00
_cell.angle_beta   90.00
_cell.angle_gamma   90.00
#
_symmetry.space_group_name_H-M   'P 1'
#
loop_
_entity.id
_entity.type
_entity.pdbx_description
1 polymer ?
#
loop_
_entity_poly.entity_id
_entity_poly.type
_entity_poly.pdbx_seq_one_letter_code
_entity_poly.pdbx_strand_id
1 'polypeptide(L)'
;NGFGTDPTTFENVSIVRAGGHFWNGQTFPGIWVFSASKVFQGIRVNNVDIVDPTYSGIMFQTNYLGGQPQFPIKDTVFTDVSVTGAHKSGDEFDAKSGFGLWANEMPEAGQGPAVGEVTFNGLKLGDNAVDIRNTTSTFKIIRNP
;
A
#
# COMPACT_ATOMS: atom_id res chain seq x y z
N ASN A 1 9.74 -7.95 19.03
CA ASN A 1 10.51 -7.21 18.01
C ASN A 1 9.69 -7.15 16.72
N GLY A 2 9.87 -6.09 15.92
CA GLY A 2 9.28 -5.97 14.59
C GLY A 2 10.27 -6.44 13.52
N PHE A 3 10.18 -5.90 12.31
CA PHE A 3 11.21 -6.12 11.30
C PHE A 3 12.56 -5.59 11.77
N GLY A 4 13.62 -6.36 11.51
CA GLY A 4 14.99 -6.01 11.87
C GLY A 4 15.57 -4.90 10.98
N THR A 5 16.85 -4.61 11.16
CA THR A 5 17.61 -3.75 10.24
C THR A 5 18.06 -4.50 8.99
N ASP A 6 18.17 -5.83 9.07
CA ASP A 6 18.45 -6.66 7.92
C ASP A 6 17.23 -6.68 6.98
N PRO A 7 17.43 -6.47 5.67
CA PRO A 7 16.32 -6.37 4.75
C PRO A 7 15.45 -7.64 4.69
N THR A 8 14.13 -7.46 4.82
CA THR A 8 13.15 -8.45 4.40
C THR A 8 12.81 -8.20 2.93
N THR A 9 13.14 -9.17 2.08
CA THR A 9 13.07 -9.00 0.63
C THR A 9 12.02 -9.92 0.01
N PHE A 10 11.21 -9.35 -0.87
CA PHE A 10 10.34 -10.05 -1.80
C PHE A 10 10.80 -9.73 -3.21
N GLU A 11 11.03 -10.75 -4.04
CA GLU A 11 11.54 -10.52 -5.39
C GLU A 11 10.98 -11.51 -6.42
N ASN A 12 10.84 -11.05 -7.66
CA ASN A 12 10.41 -11.84 -8.82
C ASN A 12 9.03 -12.48 -8.62
N VAL A 13 8.04 -11.64 -8.27
CA VAL A 13 6.67 -12.08 -7.97
C VAL A 13 5.68 -11.47 -8.96
N SER A 14 4.72 -12.27 -9.44
CA SER A 14 3.54 -11.75 -10.14
C SER A 14 2.31 -11.95 -9.26
N ILE A 15 1.56 -10.87 -9.05
CA ILE A 15 0.33 -10.82 -8.25
C ILE A 15 -0.82 -10.48 -9.19
N VAL A 16 -1.68 -11.46 -9.46
CA VAL A 16 -2.74 -11.34 -10.48
C VAL A 16 -4.11 -11.50 -9.84
N ARG A 17 -5.01 -10.53 -10.04
CA ARG A 17 -6.39 -10.55 -9.51
C ARG A 17 -6.46 -10.84 -8.01
N ALA A 18 -5.51 -10.25 -7.28
CA ALA A 18 -5.43 -10.36 -5.83
C ALA A 18 -6.09 -9.15 -5.14
N GLY A 19 -6.28 -9.28 -3.84
CA GLY A 19 -7.06 -8.33 -3.04
C GLY A 19 -8.51 -8.79 -2.89
N GLY A 20 -9.24 -8.06 -2.06
CA GLY A 20 -10.61 -8.42 -1.68
C GLY A 20 -11.09 -7.53 -0.55
N HIS A 21 -12.21 -7.88 0.07
CA HIS A 21 -12.70 -7.18 1.25
C HIS A 21 -12.81 -8.14 2.42
N PHE A 22 -12.56 -7.64 3.62
CA PHE A 22 -12.69 -8.42 4.84
C PHE A 22 -12.98 -7.51 6.04
N TRP A 23 -13.18 -8.10 7.21
CA TRP A 23 -13.61 -7.41 8.42
C TRP A 23 -14.88 -6.58 8.17
N ASN A 24 -15.00 -5.40 8.76
CA ASN A 24 -16.17 -4.54 8.63
C ASN A 24 -16.12 -3.68 7.34
N GLY A 25 -15.98 -4.34 6.18
CA GLY A 25 -15.98 -3.66 4.88
C GLY A 25 -14.69 -2.90 4.56
N GLN A 26 -13.56 -3.39 5.06
CA GLN A 26 -12.24 -2.91 4.67
C GLN A 26 -11.84 -3.57 3.34
N THR A 27 -11.37 -2.78 2.37
CA THR A 27 -10.78 -3.30 1.14
C THR A 27 -9.29 -3.55 1.31
N PHE A 28 -8.80 -4.60 0.66
CA PHE A 28 -7.43 -5.06 0.67
C PHE A 28 -6.86 -5.06 -0.75
N PRO A 29 -5.63 -4.54 -0.93
CA PRO A 29 -4.96 -4.46 -2.23
C PRO A 29 -4.28 -5.79 -2.63
N GLY A 30 -3.56 -5.79 -3.76
CA GLY A 30 -2.60 -6.83 -4.10
C GLY A 30 -1.42 -6.93 -3.12
N ILE A 31 -0.87 -5.80 -2.66
CA ILE A 31 0.15 -5.73 -1.59
C ILE A 31 -0.30 -4.76 -0.49
N TRP A 32 -0.44 -5.27 0.74
CA TRP A 32 -0.78 -4.45 1.91
C TRP A 32 0.45 -4.21 2.79
N VAL A 33 0.94 -2.97 2.80
CA VAL A 33 2.05 -2.50 3.63
C VAL A 33 1.47 -1.94 4.93
N PHE A 34 1.37 -2.78 5.95
CA PHE A 34 0.73 -2.44 7.22
C PHE A 34 1.72 -2.36 8.38
N SER A 35 1.92 -1.14 8.90
CA SER A 35 2.70 -0.90 10.11
C SER A 35 1.78 -0.87 11.33
N ALA A 36 2.02 -1.75 12.31
CA ALA A 36 1.13 -1.94 13.46
C ALA A 36 1.85 -1.74 14.79
N SER A 37 1.78 -2.72 15.71
CA SER A 37 2.22 -2.60 17.10
C SER A 37 3.73 -2.82 17.32
N LYS A 38 4.50 -2.95 16.24
CA LYS A 38 5.95 -3.16 16.23
C LYS A 38 6.57 -2.34 15.09
N VAL A 39 7.88 -2.09 15.20
CA VAL A 39 8.67 -1.39 14.17
C VAL A 39 8.49 -2.04 12.80
N PHE A 40 8.19 -1.21 11.80
CA PHE A 40 8.08 -1.59 10.40
C PHE A 40 9.17 -0.87 9.59
N GLN A 41 10.20 -1.61 9.19
CA GLN A 41 11.35 -1.09 8.46
C GLN A 41 12.07 -2.18 7.67
N GLY A 42 13.04 -1.81 6.84
CA GLY A 42 13.91 -2.76 6.16
C GLY A 42 13.19 -3.59 5.10
N ILE A 43 12.17 -3.04 4.44
CA ILE A 43 11.40 -3.81 3.44
C ILE A 43 11.93 -3.52 2.04
N ARG A 44 12.17 -4.58 1.26
CA ARG A 44 12.57 -4.52 -0.15
C ARG A 44 11.60 -5.31 -1.01
N VAL A 45 11.05 -4.69 -2.03
CA VAL A 45 10.17 -5.35 -3.00
C VAL A 45 10.73 -5.08 -4.39
N ASN A 46 11.24 -6.11 -5.04
CA ASN A 46 11.99 -5.97 -6.30
C ASN A 46 11.33 -6.78 -7.40
N ASN A 47 11.20 -6.21 -8.61
CA ASN A 47 10.78 -6.98 -9.80
C ASN A 47 9.42 -7.65 -9.56
N VAL A 48 8.43 -6.84 -9.19
CA VAL A 48 7.08 -7.32 -8.87
C VAL A 48 6.05 -6.69 -9.80
N ASP A 49 5.20 -7.53 -10.40
CA ASP A 49 4.11 -7.10 -11.25
C ASP A 49 2.77 -7.34 -10.56
N ILE A 50 1.94 -6.31 -10.45
CA ILE A 50 0.58 -6.39 -9.93
C ILE A 50 -0.40 -6.09 -11.06
N VAL A 51 -1.22 -7.08 -11.41
CA VAL A 51 -2.10 -7.03 -12.58
C VAL A 51 -3.56 -7.29 -12.16
N ASP A 52 -4.43 -6.38 -12.57
CA ASP A 52 -5.88 -6.41 -12.36
C ASP A 52 -6.29 -6.66 -10.90
N PRO A 53 -5.77 -5.92 -9.90
CA PRO A 53 -6.13 -6.14 -8.51
C PRO A 53 -7.62 -5.87 -8.27
N THR A 54 -8.25 -6.63 -7.36
CA THR A 54 -9.70 -6.53 -7.06
C THR A 54 -10.14 -5.11 -6.70
N TYR A 55 -9.33 -4.39 -5.92
CA TYR A 55 -9.63 -3.01 -5.51
C TYR A 55 -8.48 -2.04 -5.72
N SER A 56 -7.26 -2.39 -5.34
CA SER A 56 -6.10 -1.48 -5.42
C SER A 56 -4.79 -2.26 -5.55
N GLY A 57 -3.76 -1.67 -6.14
CA GLY A 57 -2.47 -2.35 -6.33
C GLY A 57 -1.69 -2.50 -5.04
N ILE A 58 -1.26 -1.38 -4.46
CA ILE A 58 -0.48 -1.32 -3.21
C ILE A 58 -1.15 -0.35 -2.24
N MET A 59 -1.41 -0.80 -1.02
CA MET A 59 -1.96 0.04 0.05
C MET A 59 -0.98 0.19 1.20
N PHE A 60 -0.79 1.42 1.66
CA PHE A 60 -0.03 1.77 2.85
C PHE A 60 -1.00 2.09 3.98
N GLN A 61 -0.77 1.53 5.16
CA GLN A 61 -1.61 1.74 6.32
C GLN A 61 -0.78 1.72 7.61
N THR A 62 -1.18 2.56 8.57
CA THR A 62 -0.60 2.58 9.92
C THR A 62 -1.71 2.32 10.94
N ASN A 63 -1.45 1.46 11.92
CA ASN A 63 -2.36 1.24 13.04
C ASN A 63 -2.33 2.42 14.01
N TYR A 64 -3.50 2.79 14.51
CA TYR A 64 -3.69 3.81 15.53
C TYR A 64 -4.21 3.16 16.81
N LEU A 65 -3.69 3.62 17.95
CA LEU A 65 -4.20 3.28 19.28
C LEU A 65 -4.39 4.57 20.07
N GLY A 66 -5.62 4.81 20.55
CA GLY A 66 -5.95 6.06 21.26
C GLY A 66 -5.76 7.32 20.40
N GLY A 67 -5.98 7.22 19.09
CA GLY A 67 -5.81 8.33 18.14
C GLY A 67 -4.37 8.67 17.78
N GLN A 68 -3.39 7.90 18.25
CA GLN A 68 -1.97 8.08 17.92
C GLN A 68 -1.48 6.97 17.00
N PRO A 69 -0.70 7.27 15.94
CA PRO A 69 -0.08 6.24 15.11
C PRO A 69 0.94 5.45 15.94
N GLN A 70 0.91 4.13 15.84
CA GLN A 70 1.79 3.29 16.65
C GLN A 70 3.24 3.31 16.15
N PHE A 71 3.46 2.97 14.87
CA PHE A 71 4.78 2.99 14.25
C PHE A 71 4.66 3.45 12.80
N PRO A 72 5.55 4.35 12.33
CA PRO A 72 5.59 4.73 10.92
C PRO A 72 6.21 3.63 10.05
N ILE A 73 5.83 3.60 8.78
CA ILE A 73 6.54 2.84 7.74
C ILE A 73 7.84 3.59 7.43
N LYS A 74 8.98 2.92 7.60
CA LYS A 74 10.31 3.48 7.33
C LYS A 74 11.11 2.53 6.47
N ASP A 75 12.20 3.04 5.88
CA ASP A 75 13.19 2.23 5.15
C ASP A 75 12.55 1.14 4.29
N THR A 76 11.59 1.56 3.47
CA THR A 76 10.78 0.69 2.63
C THR A 76 11.00 1.11 1.18
N VAL A 77 11.55 0.19 0.38
CA VAL A 77 11.99 0.47 -0.98
C VAL A 77 11.39 -0.55 -1.94
N PHE A 78 10.77 -0.04 -2.99
CA PHE A 78 10.21 -0.82 -4.09
C PHE A 78 11.04 -0.51 -5.34
N THR A 79 11.56 -1.53 -6.01
CA THR A 79 12.40 -1.37 -7.21
C THR A 79 11.82 -2.18 -8.36
N ASP A 80 11.66 -1.57 -9.52
CA ASP A 80 11.13 -2.21 -10.74
C ASP A 80 9.78 -2.89 -10.48
N VAL A 81 8.84 -2.14 -9.91
CA VAL A 81 7.48 -2.61 -9.62
C VAL A 81 6.49 -2.01 -10.61
N SER A 82 5.56 -2.84 -11.10
CA SER A 82 4.45 -2.39 -11.93
C SER A 82 3.10 -2.60 -11.25
N VAL A 83 2.18 -1.66 -11.45
CA VAL A 83 0.76 -1.80 -11.08
C VAL A 83 -0.10 -1.40 -12.27
N THR A 84 -0.88 -2.36 -12.76
CA THR A 84 -1.80 -2.13 -13.89
C THR A 84 -3.18 -2.70 -13.65
N GLY A 85 -4.20 -2.07 -14.23
CA GLY A 85 -5.57 -2.58 -14.21
C GLY A 85 -6.31 -2.38 -12.89
N ALA A 86 -5.87 -1.44 -12.03
CA ALA A 86 -6.63 -1.10 -10.83
C ALA A 86 -7.83 -0.22 -11.22
N HIS A 87 -8.93 -0.86 -11.62
CA HIS A 87 -10.17 -0.20 -12.02
C HIS A 87 -11.13 0.02 -10.85
N LYS A 88 -12.13 0.87 -11.09
CA LYS A 88 -13.28 1.03 -10.22
C LYS A 88 -14.06 -0.28 -10.13
N SER A 89 -14.36 -0.74 -8.92
CA SER A 89 -14.99 -2.05 -8.69
C SER A 89 -16.47 -2.08 -9.09
N GLY A 90 -17.17 -0.95 -9.08
CA GLY A 90 -18.60 -0.86 -9.37
C GLY A 90 -19.51 -1.53 -8.33
N ASP A 91 -18.94 -2.03 -7.23
CA ASP A 91 -19.66 -2.62 -6.10
C ASP A 91 -19.82 -1.61 -4.95
N GLU A 92 -20.29 -2.08 -3.79
CA GLU A 92 -20.48 -1.23 -2.61
C GLU A 92 -19.18 -0.60 -2.07
N PHE A 93 -18.01 -1.09 -2.52
CA PHE A 93 -16.69 -0.59 -2.14
C PHE A 93 -16.04 0.28 -3.22
N ASP A 94 -16.80 0.72 -4.24
CA ASP A 94 -16.27 1.49 -5.37
C ASP A 94 -15.47 2.74 -4.95
N ALA A 95 -15.92 3.42 -3.88
CA ALA A 95 -15.22 4.58 -3.32
C ALA A 95 -13.81 4.24 -2.77
N LYS A 96 -13.56 2.98 -2.42
CA LYS A 96 -12.30 2.44 -1.89
C LYS A 96 -11.54 1.58 -2.92
N SER A 97 -11.78 1.82 -4.20
CA SER A 97 -11.22 1.05 -5.32
C SER A 97 -10.62 1.93 -6.43
N GLY A 98 -9.88 1.29 -7.33
CA GLY A 98 -9.32 1.89 -8.54
C GLY A 98 -7.97 2.58 -8.34
N PHE A 99 -7.26 2.29 -7.25
CA PHE A 99 -6.03 2.99 -6.90
C PHE A 99 -4.82 2.12 -7.22
N GLY A 100 -3.88 2.62 -8.04
CA GLY A 100 -2.61 1.95 -8.26
C GLY A 100 -1.81 1.87 -6.95
N LEU A 101 -1.52 3.03 -6.37
CA LEU A 101 -1.00 3.20 -5.02
C LEU A 101 -2.02 3.94 -4.14
N TRP A 102 -2.21 3.49 -2.91
CA TRP A 102 -3.11 4.13 -1.95
C TRP A 102 -2.45 4.31 -0.59
N ALA A 103 -2.22 5.56 -0.20
CA ALA A 103 -1.94 5.92 1.19
C ALA A 103 -3.28 6.07 1.92
N ASN A 104 -3.71 5.01 2.62
CA ASN A 104 -5.06 4.92 3.15
C ASN A 104 -5.30 6.00 4.21
N GLU A 105 -6.26 6.89 3.93
CA GLU A 105 -6.57 8.03 4.79
C GLU A 105 -7.33 7.66 6.07
N MET A 106 -8.14 6.59 6.03
CA MET A 106 -8.94 6.12 7.17
C MET A 106 -9.51 4.72 6.86
N PRO A 107 -8.84 3.63 7.26
CA PRO A 107 -9.27 2.26 6.92
C PRO A 107 -10.60 1.87 7.59
N GLU A 108 -10.82 2.33 8.82
CA GLU A 108 -12.04 2.15 9.60
C GLU A 108 -12.20 3.28 10.64
N ALA A 109 -13.38 3.36 11.28
CA ALA A 109 -13.65 4.39 12.29
C ALA A 109 -12.68 4.28 13.48
N GLY A 110 -12.11 5.41 13.88
CA GLY A 110 -11.13 5.47 14.99
C GLY A 110 -9.68 5.21 14.58
N GLN A 111 -9.44 4.86 13.31
CA GLN A 111 -8.09 4.81 12.73
C GLN A 111 -7.73 6.17 12.09
N GLY A 112 -6.51 6.26 11.55
CA GLY A 112 -6.00 7.46 10.89
C GLY A 112 -5.23 7.16 9.61
N PRO A 113 -4.62 8.20 9.00
CA PRO A 113 -3.94 8.08 7.74
C PRO A 113 -2.65 7.26 7.84
N ALA A 114 -2.16 6.73 6.71
CA ALA A 114 -0.82 6.15 6.66
C ALA A 114 0.25 7.15 7.16
N VAL A 115 1.28 6.66 7.87
CA VAL A 115 2.36 7.49 8.41
C VAL A 115 3.73 6.95 8.00
N GLY A 116 4.60 7.83 7.53
CA GLY A 116 5.97 7.50 7.16
C GLY A 116 6.27 7.73 5.68
N GLU A 117 7.09 6.87 5.10
CA GLU A 117 7.50 7.02 3.70
C GLU A 117 7.84 5.70 3.01
N VAL A 118 7.77 5.75 1.68
CA VAL A 118 8.21 4.69 0.77
C VAL A 118 8.98 5.31 -0.38
N THR A 119 10.03 4.63 -0.82
CA THR A 119 10.76 4.99 -2.05
C THR A 119 10.48 3.98 -3.14
N PHE A 120 10.17 4.47 -4.32
CA PHE A 120 10.05 3.70 -5.54
C PHE A 120 11.18 4.06 -6.50
N ASN A 121 11.86 3.05 -7.06
CA ASN A 121 12.80 3.17 -8.18
C ASN A 121 12.21 2.40 -9.38
N GLY A 122 12.09 3.02 -10.55
CA GLY A 122 11.54 2.34 -11.73
C GLY A 122 10.05 1.94 -11.63
N LEU A 123 9.23 2.68 -10.86
CA LEU A 123 7.79 2.40 -10.74
C LEU A 123 7.04 2.65 -12.05
N LYS A 124 6.29 1.64 -12.51
CA LYS A 124 5.41 1.72 -13.69
C LYS A 124 3.95 1.62 -13.25
N LEU A 125 3.15 2.60 -13.65
CA LEU A 125 1.72 2.63 -13.42
C LEU A 125 1.02 2.76 -14.78
N GLY A 126 -0.09 2.05 -14.98
CA GLY A 126 -0.85 2.16 -16.21
C GLY A 126 -2.23 1.54 -16.08
N ASP A 127 -3.21 2.08 -16.81
CA ASP A 127 -4.58 1.57 -16.80
C ASP A 127 -5.20 1.44 -15.39
N ASN A 128 -4.88 2.39 -14.49
CA ASN A 128 -5.52 2.50 -13.19
C ASN A 128 -6.56 3.64 -13.23
N ALA A 129 -7.65 3.54 -12.47
CA ALA A 129 -8.62 4.64 -12.39
C ALA A 129 -7.99 5.89 -11.76
N VAL A 130 -7.12 5.69 -10.77
CA VAL A 130 -6.23 6.71 -10.20
C VAL A 130 -4.88 6.05 -9.91
N ASP A 131 -3.81 6.55 -10.52
CA ASP A 131 -2.47 5.99 -10.33
C ASP A 131 -1.98 6.06 -8.89
N ILE A 132 -2.12 7.23 -8.25
CA ILE A 132 -1.67 7.46 -6.87
C ILE A 132 -2.72 8.25 -6.10
N ARG A 133 -3.31 7.63 -5.09
CA ARG A 133 -4.14 8.28 -4.08
C ARG A 133 -3.34 8.50 -2.81
N ASN A 134 -2.81 9.72 -2.64
CA ASN A 134 -2.21 10.16 -1.39
C ASN A 134 -2.67 11.59 -1.09
N THR A 135 -3.81 11.70 -0.41
CA THR A 135 -4.48 12.98 -0.11
C THR A 135 -4.13 13.50 1.30
N THR A 136 -3.12 12.91 1.95
CA THR A 136 -2.74 13.22 3.33
C THR A 136 -1.30 13.71 3.38
N SER A 137 -0.93 14.42 4.46
CA SER A 137 0.42 14.95 4.63
C SER A 137 1.35 14.06 5.46
N THR A 138 0.82 12.97 6.03
CA THR A 138 1.55 12.09 6.97
C THR A 138 2.34 10.98 6.29
N PHE A 139 2.06 10.71 5.00
CA PHE A 139 2.74 9.70 4.21
C PHE A 139 3.41 10.31 2.98
N LYS A 140 4.68 9.96 2.74
CA LYS A 140 5.44 10.41 1.57
C LYS A 140 5.71 9.25 0.61
N ILE A 141 5.34 9.44 -0.65
CA ILE A 141 5.69 8.52 -1.75
C ILE A 141 6.78 9.20 -2.56
N ILE A 142 8.01 8.70 -2.47
CA ILE A 142 9.17 9.17 -3.24
C ILE A 142 9.25 8.33 -4.50
N ARG A 143 9.36 8.97 -5.67
CA ARG A 143 9.47 8.31 -6.97
C ARG A 143 10.74 8.75 -7.66
N ASN A 144 11.65 7.82 -7.84
CA ASN A 144 12.83 7.97 -8.68
C ASN A 144 12.52 7.37 -10.07
N PRO A 145 13.16 7.91 -11.13
CA PRO A 145 13.06 7.36 -12.48
C PRO A 145 13.33 5.86 -12.55
#